data_AF-A0A8J3GIN1-F1
#
_entry.id   AF-A0A8J3GIN1-F1
#
_cell.length_a   1.000
_cell.length_b   1.000
_cell.length_c   1.000
_cell.angle_alpha   90.00
_cell.angle_beta   90.00
_cell.angle_gamma   90.00
#
_symmetry.space_group_name_H-M   'P 1'
#
loop_
_entity.id
_entity.type
_entity.pdbx_description
1 polymer ?
#
loop_
_entity_poly.entity_id
_entity_poly.type
_entity_poly.pdbx_seq_one_letter_code
_entity_poly.pdbx_strand_id
1 'polypeptide(L)'
;MHGIAIIQPTDFTKVYEATKVSSDAHTGSTTVEGPTIFHDNHLLKNTYAVRSWINKNNSLLNDRFQVYVVGNFNEWAFLNQAYSNGQMLDTTLISRKVGHCSSSGCSVSETVGVNLSRERVKELAGTGLSFKIAGQRGDVTMLIPATYFGAIQKRHEEARGTPNEAVVPTTGKIQGDFPTAPRS
;
A
#
# COMPACT_ATOMS: atom_id res chain seq x y z
N MET A 1 1.88 -27.54 11.81
CA MET A 1 1.88 -26.10 12.13
C MET A 1 2.90 -25.43 11.22
N HIS A 2 2.46 -24.65 10.24
CA HIS A 2 3.39 -23.86 9.43
C HIS A 2 3.69 -22.57 10.21
N GLY A 3 4.93 -22.39 10.66
CA GLY A 3 5.35 -21.15 11.31
C GLY A 3 5.24 -19.99 10.32
N ILE A 4 4.74 -18.84 10.79
CA ILE A 4 4.75 -17.61 10.00
C ILE A 4 6.21 -17.15 9.89
N ALA A 5 6.74 -17.07 8.69
CA ALA A 5 8.10 -16.58 8.47
C ALA A 5 8.19 -15.11 8.90
N ILE A 6 9.13 -14.81 9.80
CA ILE A 6 9.41 -13.43 10.23
C ILE A 6 10.26 -12.77 9.13
N ILE A 7 9.70 -11.76 8.47
CA ILE A 7 10.37 -11.02 7.41
C ILE A 7 11.03 -9.78 8.03
N GLN A 8 12.32 -9.61 7.77
CA GLN A 8 13.06 -8.43 8.19
C GLN A 8 12.73 -7.26 7.25
N PRO A 9 12.16 -6.15 7.73
CA PRO A 9 11.75 -5.04 6.87
C PRO A 9 12.95 -4.29 6.25
N THR A 10 14.16 -4.52 6.75
CA THR A 10 15.42 -4.00 6.23
C THR A 10 15.99 -4.83 5.07
N ASP A 11 15.46 -6.01 4.80
CA ASP A 11 15.90 -6.87 3.69
C ASP A 11 15.00 -6.65 2.47
N PHE A 12 15.52 -5.91 1.49
CA PHE A 12 14.79 -5.60 0.26
C PHE A 12 14.29 -6.85 -0.46
N THR A 13 15.14 -7.86 -0.64
CA THR A 13 14.81 -9.06 -1.42
C THR A 13 13.70 -9.83 -0.73
N LYS A 14 13.78 -10.01 0.59
CA LYS A 14 12.74 -10.72 1.35
C LYS A 14 11.41 -9.98 1.36
N VAL A 15 11.42 -8.65 1.50
CA VAL A 15 10.19 -7.86 1.42
C VAL A 15 9.58 -7.97 0.02
N TYR A 16 10.39 -7.80 -1.02
CA TYR A 16 9.93 -7.87 -2.41
C TYR A 16 9.34 -9.24 -2.77
N GLU A 17 10.03 -10.34 -2.43
CA GLU A 17 9.57 -11.71 -2.68
C GLU A 17 8.26 -12.04 -1.94
N ALA A 18 8.10 -11.52 -0.71
CA ALA A 18 6.90 -11.74 0.07
C ALA A 18 5.74 -10.79 -0.28
N THR A 19 5.97 -9.81 -1.15
CA THR A 19 4.94 -8.86 -1.59
C THR A 19 3.98 -9.54 -2.56
N LYS A 20 2.70 -9.55 -2.17
CA LYS A 20 1.63 -10.21 -2.91
C LYS A 20 1.02 -9.27 -3.94
N VAL A 21 0.69 -9.82 -5.10
CA VAL A 21 -0.07 -9.14 -6.15
C VAL A 21 -1.34 -9.96 -6.38
N SER A 22 -2.50 -9.32 -6.28
CA SER A 22 -3.80 -9.98 -6.45
C SER A 22 -4.69 -9.14 -7.35
N SER A 23 -5.31 -9.76 -8.36
CA SER A 23 -6.25 -9.10 -9.26
C SER A 23 -7.68 -9.44 -8.85
N ASP A 24 -8.54 -8.44 -8.77
CA ASP A 24 -9.97 -8.59 -8.54
C ASP A 24 -10.73 -8.34 -9.84
N ALA A 25 -11.34 -9.40 -10.37
CA ALA A 25 -12.09 -9.36 -11.64
C ALA A 25 -13.38 -8.53 -11.55
N HIS A 26 -13.94 -8.33 -10.37
CA HIS A 26 -15.18 -7.57 -10.19
C HIS A 26 -14.93 -6.06 -10.18
N THR A 27 -13.86 -5.62 -9.52
CA THR A 27 -13.47 -4.20 -9.46
C THR A 27 -12.52 -3.79 -10.59
N GLY A 28 -11.96 -4.78 -11.32
CA GLY A 28 -10.90 -4.55 -12.31
C GLY A 28 -9.61 -4.00 -11.71
N SER A 29 -9.42 -4.14 -10.40
CA SER A 29 -8.30 -3.57 -9.66
C SER A 29 -7.31 -4.65 -9.25
N THR A 30 -6.03 -4.36 -9.39
CA THR A 30 -4.91 -5.15 -8.84
C THR A 30 -4.46 -4.50 -7.54
N THR A 31 -4.37 -5.29 -6.47
CA THR A 31 -3.79 -4.86 -5.19
C THR A 31 -2.38 -5.40 -5.06
N VAL A 32 -1.46 -4.54 -4.66
CA VAL A 32 -0.09 -4.93 -4.27
C VAL A 32 0.04 -4.72 -2.77
N GLU A 33 0.32 -5.80 -2.04
CA GLU A 33 0.34 -5.82 -0.57
C GLU A 33 1.68 -6.35 -0.07
N GLY A 34 2.40 -5.51 0.67
CA GLY A 34 3.63 -5.88 1.34
C GLY A 34 3.42 -6.87 2.47
N PRO A 35 4.48 -7.57 2.91
CA PRO A 35 4.36 -8.48 4.03
C PRO A 35 4.03 -7.72 5.32
N THR A 36 3.21 -8.33 6.17
CA THR A 36 2.93 -7.82 7.51
C THR A 36 4.19 -7.88 8.37
N ILE A 37 4.56 -6.74 8.95
CA ILE A 37 5.70 -6.62 9.86
C ILE A 37 5.19 -6.42 11.28
N PHE A 38 5.79 -7.15 12.22
CA PHE A 38 5.57 -6.96 13.65
C PHE A 38 6.54 -5.88 14.14
N HIS A 39 5.99 -4.78 14.65
CA HIS A 39 6.79 -3.62 15.04
C HIS A 39 7.57 -3.86 16.35
N ASP A 40 7.03 -4.69 17.24
CA ASP A 40 7.60 -4.95 18.54
C ASP A 40 8.00 -6.41 18.77
N ASN A 41 9.03 -6.60 19.61
CA ASN A 41 9.52 -7.93 20.02
C ASN A 41 8.45 -8.74 20.77
N HIS A 42 7.39 -8.07 21.26
CA HIS A 42 6.15 -8.75 21.60
C HIS A 42 5.37 -8.98 20.31
N LEU A 43 5.70 -10.09 19.64
CA LEU A 43 5.26 -10.58 18.32
C LEU A 43 3.77 -10.46 17.94
N LEU A 44 2.90 -9.80 18.71
CA LEU A 44 1.46 -9.72 18.50
C LEU A 44 0.82 -8.35 18.83
N LYS A 45 1.54 -7.31 19.26
CA LYS A 45 0.85 -6.05 19.63
C LYS A 45 0.60 -5.15 18.43
N ASN A 46 1.63 -4.69 17.72
CA ASN A 46 1.43 -3.71 16.67
C ASN A 46 2.02 -4.20 15.35
N THR A 47 1.23 -4.15 14.29
CA THR A 47 1.69 -4.54 12.96
C THR A 47 1.43 -3.46 11.92
N TYR A 48 2.21 -3.51 10.85
CA TYR A 48 1.95 -2.71 9.67
C TYR A 48 2.17 -3.51 8.38
N ALA A 49 1.53 -3.06 7.30
CA ALA A 49 1.84 -3.44 5.93
C ALA A 49 1.62 -2.23 5.02
N VAL A 50 2.33 -2.13 3.89
CA VAL A 50 1.99 -1.14 2.86
C VAL A 50 1.21 -1.82 1.76
N ARG A 51 0.10 -1.22 1.37
CA ARG A 51 -0.73 -1.67 0.24
C ARG A 51 -0.92 -0.55 -0.78
N SER A 52 -1.16 -0.94 -2.02
CA SER A 52 -1.48 -0.03 -3.12
C SER A 52 -2.45 -0.68 -4.09
N TRP A 53 -3.08 0.14 -4.93
CA TRP A 53 -4.07 -0.30 -5.91
C TRP A 53 -3.65 0.12 -7.30
N ILE A 54 -4.00 -0.68 -8.29
CA ILE A 54 -3.77 -0.41 -9.70
C ILE A 54 -5.08 -0.71 -10.43
N ASN A 55 -5.58 0.21 -11.22
CA ASN A 55 -6.75 0.07 -12.06
C ASN A 55 -6.49 0.73 -13.41
N LYS A 56 -6.60 -0.03 -14.50
CA LYS A 56 -6.35 0.48 -15.87
C LYS A 56 -7.35 1.56 -16.29
N ASN A 57 -8.55 1.52 -15.72
CA ASN A 57 -9.64 2.45 -16.02
C ASN A 57 -9.69 3.64 -15.06
N ASN A 58 -8.84 3.65 -14.01
CA ASN A 58 -8.81 4.72 -13.02
C ASN A 58 -7.37 5.02 -12.60
N SER A 59 -6.74 5.96 -13.31
CA SER A 59 -5.36 6.39 -13.05
C SER A 59 -5.16 6.94 -11.64
N LEU A 60 -6.18 7.55 -11.01
CA LEU A 60 -6.08 8.07 -9.66
C LEU A 60 -5.86 6.98 -8.62
N LEU A 61 -6.33 5.74 -8.86
CA LEU A 61 -6.05 4.63 -7.97
C LEU A 61 -4.59 4.17 -8.07
N ASN A 62 -3.97 4.31 -9.25
CA ASN A 62 -2.60 3.89 -9.49
C ASN A 62 -1.56 4.68 -8.71
N ASP A 63 -1.93 5.84 -8.17
CA ASP A 63 -1.03 6.68 -7.40
C ASP A 63 -1.37 6.67 -5.89
N ARG A 64 -2.23 5.75 -5.45
CA ARG A 64 -2.65 5.60 -4.05
C ARG A 64 -1.95 4.44 -3.35
N PHE A 65 -1.28 4.78 -2.27
CA PHE A 65 -0.69 3.87 -1.32
C PHE A 65 -1.32 4.08 0.06
N GLN A 66 -1.27 3.06 0.89
CA GLN A 66 -1.70 3.16 2.27
C GLN A 66 -0.80 2.32 3.17
N VAL A 67 -0.28 2.93 4.23
CA VAL A 67 0.27 2.20 5.36
C VAL A 67 -0.91 1.71 6.19
N TYR A 68 -1.12 0.40 6.18
CA TYR A 68 -2.15 -0.28 6.95
C TYR A 68 -1.59 -0.66 8.30
N VAL A 69 -2.03 0.02 9.35
CA VAL A 69 -1.56 -0.18 10.73
C VAL A 69 -2.64 -0.85 11.56
N VAL A 70 -2.25 -1.89 12.31
CA VAL A 70 -3.08 -2.54 13.31
C VAL A 70 -2.42 -2.34 14.68
N GLY A 71 -3.11 -1.62 15.56
CA GLY A 71 -2.73 -1.48 16.97
C GLY A 71 -3.59 -2.37 17.85
N ASN A 72 -2.97 -3.11 18.78
CA ASN A 72 -3.69 -3.92 19.76
C ASN A 72 -3.51 -3.37 21.18
N PHE A 73 -4.62 -3.22 21.88
CA PHE A 73 -4.73 -2.56 23.19
C PHE A 73 -5.61 -3.39 24.13
N ASN A 74 -5.56 -3.07 25.43
CA ASN A 74 -6.48 -3.62 26.44
C ASN A 74 -7.76 -2.76 26.60
N GLU A 75 -7.79 -1.59 25.97
CA GLU A 75 -8.91 -0.65 25.96
C GLU A 75 -8.93 0.11 24.62
N TRP A 76 -10.03 0.79 24.30
CA TRP A 76 -10.09 1.66 23.12
C TRP A 76 -9.11 2.82 23.24
N ALA A 77 -8.15 2.89 22.33
CA ALA A 77 -7.23 4.02 22.18
C ALA A 77 -7.88 5.16 21.37
N PHE A 78 -8.87 4.84 20.53
CA PHE A 78 -9.54 5.73 19.58
C PHE A 78 -8.55 6.41 18.64
N LEU A 79 -7.69 5.62 18.00
CA LEU A 79 -6.71 6.11 17.03
C LEU A 79 -7.43 6.81 15.86
N ASN A 80 -6.99 8.01 15.52
CA ASN A 80 -7.62 8.81 14.45
C ASN A 80 -6.73 9.83 13.75
N GLN A 81 -5.51 10.11 14.24
CA GLN A 81 -4.62 11.10 13.64
C GLN A 81 -3.19 10.57 13.58
N ALA A 82 -2.53 10.70 12.42
CA ALA A 82 -1.12 10.37 12.29
C ALA A 82 -0.25 11.61 12.06
N TYR A 83 0.97 11.60 12.62
CA TYR A 83 1.93 12.70 12.53
C TYR A 83 3.33 12.18 12.22
N SER A 84 4.09 12.91 11.40
CA SER A 84 5.51 12.68 11.15
C SER A 84 6.23 14.04 11.12
N ASN A 85 7.31 14.19 11.89
CA ASN A 85 8.09 15.42 11.96
C ASN A 85 7.25 16.70 12.21
N GLY A 86 6.24 16.60 13.07
CA GLY A 86 5.33 17.71 13.39
C GLY A 86 4.27 18.01 12.33
N GLN A 87 4.24 17.29 11.21
CA GLN A 87 3.22 17.41 10.16
C GLN A 87 2.17 16.32 10.29
N MET A 88 0.89 16.68 10.11
CA MET A 88 -0.21 15.71 10.08
C MET A 88 -0.20 14.96 8.75
N LEU A 89 -0.37 13.65 8.81
CA LEU A 89 -0.50 12.77 7.65
C LEU A 89 -1.97 12.50 7.36
N ASP A 90 -2.32 12.30 6.08
CA ASP A 90 -3.67 11.90 5.71
C ASP A 90 -3.99 10.51 6.29
N THR A 91 -5.04 10.45 7.09
CA THR A 91 -5.34 9.31 7.95
C THR A 91 -6.80 8.91 7.79
N THR A 92 -7.05 7.61 7.71
CA THR A 92 -8.40 7.04 7.61
C THR A 92 -8.57 5.96 8.66
N LEU A 93 -9.60 6.08 9.49
CA LEU A 93 -10.01 4.99 10.37
C LEU A 93 -10.62 3.87 9.53
N ILE A 94 -10.03 2.67 9.58
CA ILE A 94 -10.49 1.52 8.79
C ILE A 94 -11.43 0.65 9.61
N SER A 95 -11.00 0.25 10.80
CA SER A 95 -11.81 -0.65 11.63
C SER A 95 -11.48 -0.56 13.11
N ARG A 96 -12.43 -0.99 13.92
CA ARG A 96 -12.35 -1.09 15.38
C ARG A 96 -13.02 -2.38 15.78
N LYS A 97 -12.28 -3.29 16.41
CA LYS A 97 -12.78 -4.63 16.75
C LYS A 97 -12.47 -4.96 18.19
N VAL A 98 -13.44 -5.51 18.89
CA VAL A 98 -13.22 -6.18 20.17
C VAL A 98 -12.77 -7.61 19.87
N GLY A 99 -11.66 -8.01 20.47
CA GLY A 99 -11.11 -9.36 20.41
C GLY A 99 -11.65 -10.24 21.52
N HIS A 100 -10.75 -10.85 22.28
CA HIS A 100 -11.10 -11.76 23.37
C HIS A 100 -11.33 -10.99 24.67
N CYS A 101 -12.39 -11.33 25.40
CA CYS A 101 -12.70 -10.77 26.70
C CYS A 101 -12.47 -11.81 27.80
N SER A 102 -11.83 -11.39 28.88
CA SER A 102 -11.68 -12.13 30.14
C SER A 102 -12.29 -11.33 31.30
N SER A 103 -12.22 -11.88 32.51
CA SER A 103 -12.58 -11.14 33.73
C SER A 103 -11.73 -9.89 33.98
N SER A 104 -10.58 -9.74 33.31
CA SER A 104 -9.67 -8.60 33.45
C SER A 104 -9.79 -7.57 32.32
N GLY A 105 -10.73 -7.73 31.39
CA GLY A 105 -10.96 -6.79 30.29
C GLY A 105 -11.02 -7.46 28.92
N CYS A 106 -11.14 -6.65 27.86
CA CYS A 106 -11.17 -7.13 26.48
C CYS A 106 -9.96 -6.64 25.70
N SER A 107 -9.37 -7.50 24.87
CA SER A 107 -8.43 -7.01 23.86
C SER A 107 -9.20 -6.24 22.79
N VAL A 108 -8.59 -5.16 22.31
CA VAL A 108 -9.14 -4.27 21.30
C VAL A 108 -8.13 -4.12 20.19
N SER A 109 -8.58 -4.25 18.95
CA SER A 109 -7.78 -4.03 17.76
C SER A 109 -8.32 -2.83 16.99
N GLU A 110 -7.46 -1.84 16.76
CA GLU A 110 -7.78 -0.65 15.96
C GLU A 110 -6.94 -0.65 14.69
N THR A 111 -7.61 -0.48 13.56
CA THR A 111 -6.98 -0.43 12.24
C THR A 111 -7.08 0.96 11.67
N VAL A 112 -5.93 1.53 11.33
CA VAL A 112 -5.81 2.86 10.74
C VAL A 112 -5.00 2.78 9.46
N GLY A 113 -5.46 3.48 8.42
CA GLY A 113 -4.72 3.68 7.18
C GLY A 113 -4.07 5.05 7.17
N VAL A 114 -2.77 5.11 6.89
CA VAL A 114 -2.08 6.36 6.55
C VAL A 114 -1.94 6.42 5.04
N ASN A 115 -2.66 7.34 4.41
CA ASN A 115 -2.70 7.45 2.96
C ASN A 115 -1.46 8.19 2.45
N LEU A 116 -0.85 7.66 1.39
CA LEU A 116 0.35 8.20 0.78
C LEU A 116 0.14 8.29 -0.75
N SER A 117 0.70 9.32 -1.37
CA SER A 117 0.82 9.35 -2.83
C SER A 117 2.01 8.49 -3.28
N ARG A 118 2.03 8.14 -4.56
CA ARG A 118 3.16 7.45 -5.19
C ARG A 118 4.46 8.24 -5.09
N GLU A 119 4.42 9.56 -5.28
CA GLU A 119 5.59 10.45 -5.14
C GLU A 119 6.13 10.37 -3.71
N ARG A 120 5.23 10.42 -2.72
CA ARG A 120 5.63 10.29 -1.32
C ARG A 120 6.28 8.95 -1.03
N VAL A 121 5.74 7.85 -1.56
CA VAL A 121 6.36 6.52 -1.41
C VAL A 121 7.75 6.47 -2.06
N LYS A 122 7.94 7.12 -3.21
CA LYS A 122 9.26 7.23 -3.86
C LYS A 122 10.28 7.96 -2.98
N GLU A 123 9.88 9.04 -2.32
CA GLU A 123 10.75 9.74 -1.36
C GLU A 123 11.08 8.84 -0.16
N LEU A 124 10.06 8.18 0.39
CA LEU A 124 10.20 7.29 1.54
C LEU A 124 11.03 6.05 1.22
N ALA A 125 11.16 5.65 -0.04
CA ALA A 125 12.10 4.61 -0.46
C ALA A 125 13.57 4.99 -0.24
N GLY A 126 13.87 6.29 -0.09
CA GLY A 126 15.21 6.79 0.27
C GLY A 126 15.38 7.05 1.77
N THR A 127 14.33 7.45 2.49
CA THR A 127 14.45 7.93 3.88
C THR A 127 13.78 7.03 4.93
N GLY A 128 12.86 6.17 4.52
CA GLY A 128 11.91 5.52 5.43
C GLY A 128 10.91 6.51 6.03
N LEU A 129 10.04 6.00 6.91
CA LEU A 129 9.00 6.78 7.59
C LEU A 129 9.02 6.47 9.09
N SER A 130 9.22 7.51 9.91
CA SER A 130 8.92 7.48 11.35
C SER A 130 7.68 8.32 11.60
N PHE A 131 6.68 7.76 12.28
CA PHE A 131 5.41 8.43 12.51
C PHE A 131 4.72 7.93 13.78
N LYS A 132 3.84 8.76 14.32
CA LYS A 132 3.01 8.47 15.49
C LYS A 132 1.54 8.56 15.09
N ILE A 133 0.76 7.52 15.39
CA ILE A 133 -0.70 7.56 15.34
C ILE A 133 -1.20 7.84 16.76
N ALA A 134 -1.80 9.00 16.95
CA ALA A 134 -2.45 9.39 18.19
C ALA A 134 -3.95 9.06 18.16
N GLY A 135 -4.45 8.69 19.33
CA GLY A 135 -5.86 8.62 19.65
C GLY A 135 -6.14 9.32 20.97
N GLN A 136 -7.40 9.31 21.40
CA GLN A 136 -7.83 9.97 22.63
C GLN A 136 -7.21 9.36 23.90
N ARG A 137 -6.99 8.03 23.91
CA ARG A 137 -6.58 7.28 25.11
C ARG A 137 -5.30 6.47 24.91
N GLY A 138 -4.62 6.64 23.79
CA GLY A 138 -3.41 5.89 23.50
C GLY A 138 -2.80 6.33 22.18
N ASP A 139 -1.61 5.80 21.91
CA ASP A 139 -0.91 6.07 20.68
C ASP A 139 -0.02 4.90 20.26
N VAL A 140 0.40 4.91 19.00
CA VAL A 140 1.35 3.96 18.43
C VAL A 140 2.40 4.75 17.66
N THR A 141 3.67 4.55 18.00
CA THR A 141 4.79 5.06 17.20
C THR A 141 5.34 3.92 16.36
N MET A 142 5.66 4.19 15.10
CA MET A 142 6.17 3.20 14.15
C MET A 142 7.34 3.75 13.35
N LEU A 143 8.23 2.84 12.98
CA LEU A 143 9.32 3.07 12.04
C LEU A 143 9.23 2.04 10.91
N ILE A 144 9.12 2.54 9.67
CA ILE A 144 9.13 1.74 8.45
C ILE A 144 10.42 2.06 7.68
N PRO A 145 11.32 1.08 7.50
CA PRO A 145 12.58 1.29 6.79
C PRO A 145 12.39 1.70 5.32
N ALA A 146 13.36 2.45 4.80
CA ALA A 146 13.42 2.87 3.40
C ALA A 146 13.35 1.69 2.42
N THR A 147 14.07 0.61 2.75
CA THR A 147 14.11 -0.65 1.99
C THR A 147 12.73 -1.28 1.82
N TYR A 148 11.85 -1.18 2.83
CA TYR A 148 10.50 -1.70 2.75
C TYR A 148 9.70 -0.94 1.69
N PHE A 149 9.71 0.39 1.74
CA PHE A 149 9.04 1.22 0.73
C PHE A 149 9.61 0.98 -0.68
N GLY A 150 10.94 0.87 -0.82
CA GLY A 150 11.58 0.60 -2.11
C GLY A 150 11.13 -0.74 -2.73
N ALA A 151 11.01 -1.80 -1.92
CA ALA A 151 10.56 -3.11 -2.37
C ALA A 151 9.09 -3.07 -2.84
N ILE A 152 8.21 -2.45 -2.05
CA ILE A 152 6.78 -2.32 -2.40
C ILE A 152 6.60 -1.44 -3.63
N GLN A 153 7.33 -0.32 -3.72
CA GLN A 153 7.31 0.54 -4.88
C GLN A 153 7.71 -0.22 -6.14
N LYS A 154 8.85 -0.92 -6.12
CA LYS A 154 9.30 -1.71 -7.27
C LYS A 154 8.23 -2.72 -7.72
N ARG A 155 7.64 -3.46 -6.77
CA ARG A 155 6.59 -4.44 -7.06
C ARG A 155 5.33 -3.80 -7.65
N HIS A 156 4.96 -2.61 -7.17
CA HIS A 156 3.86 -1.83 -7.71
C HIS A 156 4.12 -1.42 -9.17
N GLU A 157 5.30 -0.89 -9.48
CA GLU A 157 5.64 -0.47 -10.84
C GLU A 157 5.60 -1.65 -11.84
N GLU A 158 6.13 -2.81 -11.44
CA GLU A 158 6.08 -4.01 -12.27
C GLU A 158 4.64 -4.51 -12.48
N ALA A 159 3.82 -4.48 -11.44
CA ALA A 159 2.41 -4.87 -11.52
C ALA A 159 1.56 -3.90 -12.36
N ARG A 160 1.93 -2.60 -12.37
CA ARG A 160 1.30 -1.58 -13.22
C ARG A 160 1.62 -1.82 -14.70
N GLY A 161 2.73 -2.53 -14.97
CA GLY A 161 3.36 -2.62 -16.28
C GLY A 161 4.08 -1.31 -16.60
N THR A 162 5.10 -1.37 -17.46
CA THR A 162 5.56 -0.15 -18.14
C THR A 162 4.32 0.55 -18.71
N PRO A 163 4.17 1.89 -18.54
CA PRO A 163 3.19 2.61 -19.35
C PRO A 163 3.47 2.15 -20.77
N ASN A 164 2.47 1.53 -21.42
CA ASN A 164 2.61 1.12 -22.81
C ASN A 164 3.41 2.21 -23.50
N GLU A 165 4.61 1.89 -23.99
CA GLU A 165 5.19 2.60 -25.12
C GLU A 165 3.99 2.78 -26.03
N ALA A 166 3.52 4.03 -26.16
CA ALA A 166 2.32 4.31 -26.92
C ALA A 166 2.52 3.54 -28.22
N VAL A 167 1.61 2.60 -28.50
CA VAL A 167 1.59 1.95 -29.81
C VAL A 167 1.36 3.12 -30.74
N VAL A 168 2.46 3.70 -31.23
CA VAL A 168 2.44 4.73 -32.25
C VAL A 168 1.65 4.03 -33.33
N PRO A 169 0.46 4.52 -33.69
CA PRO A 169 -0.28 3.91 -34.77
C PRO A 169 0.66 4.02 -35.96
N THR A 170 1.27 2.91 -36.35
CA THR A 170 2.07 2.83 -37.55
C THR A 170 1.12 3.28 -38.63
N THR A 171 1.33 4.49 -39.13
CA THR A 171 0.50 5.11 -40.15
C THR A 171 0.47 4.16 -41.32
N GLY A 172 -0.55 3.30 -41.35
CA GLY A 172 -0.81 2.42 -42.45
C GLY A 172 -0.99 3.34 -43.64
N LYS A 173 -0.07 3.28 -44.59
CA LYS A 173 -0.26 3.88 -45.90
C LYS A 173 -1.54 3.25 -46.45
N ILE A 174 -2.65 3.99 -46.38
CA ILE A 174 -3.82 3.68 -47.18
C ILE A 174 -3.42 4.04 -48.60
N GLN A 175 -2.86 3.05 -49.30
CA GLN A 175 -2.58 3.14 -50.72
C GLN A 175 -3.92 2.92 -51.42
N GLY A 176 -4.71 3.99 -51.47
CA GLY A 176 -5.94 4.04 -52.24
C GLY A 176 -5.60 4.32 -53.69
N ASP A 177 -5.68 3.29 -54.53
CA ASP A 177 -5.81 3.45 -55.97
C ASP A 177 -7.18 4.09 -56.26
N PHE A 178 -7.16 5.35 -56.68
CA PHE A 178 -8.34 6.03 -57.22
C PHE A 178 -8.46 5.71 -58.72
N PRO A 179 -9.56 5.10 -59.18
CA PRO A 179 -9.79 4.94 -60.62
C PRO A 179 -10.06 6.29 -61.26
N THR A 180 -9.25 6.64 -62.26
CA THR A 180 -9.44 7.81 -63.12
C THR A 180 -10.70 7.65 -63.98
N ALA A 181 -11.57 8.66 -63.95
CA ALA A 181 -12.76 8.73 -64.80
C ALA A 181 -12.40 8.99 -66.28
N PRO A 182 -13.16 8.43 -67.25
CA PRO A 182 -12.94 8.68 -68.67
C PRO A 182 -13.39 10.09 -69.05
N ARG A 183 -12.56 10.78 -69.83
CA ARG A 183 -12.89 12.06 -70.46
C ARG A 183 -13.73 11.81 -71.72
N SER A 184 -14.84 12.54 -71.83
CA SER A 184 -15.66 12.72 -73.04
C SER A 184 -15.00 13.67 -74.03
#